data_AF-A0A917XX83-F1
#
_entry.id   AF-A0A917XX83-F1
#
_cell.length_a   1.000
_cell.length_b   1.000
_cell.length_c   1.000
_cell.angle_alpha   90.00
_cell.angle_beta   90.00
_cell.angle_gamma   90.00
#
_symmetry.space_group_name_H-M   'P 1'
#
loop_
_entity.id
_entity.type
_entity.pdbx_description
1 polymer ?
#
loop_
_entity_poly.entity_id
_entity_poly.type
_entity_poly.pdbx_seq_one_letter_code
_entity_poly.pdbx_strand_id
1 'polypeptide(L)'
;MSEYVSTRIGFDLNTIDLNDEEEKLWLKSLIWPEHRERLFMFEEAAGYMKEDPVRLVDGDGISLLSKYVEEVPEDNVICIFHTHVANQMPKKKHDQLLQTVETIGEKRDVFHIYNNIQDKYLHLDYYLDGVEYRNTIAKTDGHGRWFEWLLKNEM
;
A
#
# COMPACT_ATOMS: atom_id res chain seq x y z
N MET A 1 7.44 -10.05 13.11
CA MET A 1 6.60 -8.91 13.49
C MET A 1 7.48 -7.81 14.06
N SER A 2 7.48 -6.63 13.43
CA SER A 2 8.02 -5.43 14.09
C SER A 2 7.18 -5.15 15.34
N GLU A 3 7.77 -4.52 16.37
CA GLU A 3 7.05 -4.18 17.61
C GLU A 3 5.80 -3.29 17.40
N TYR A 4 5.64 -2.71 16.21
CA TYR A 4 4.63 -1.68 15.91
C TYR A 4 3.57 -2.07 14.87
N VAL A 5 3.72 -3.20 14.16
CA VAL A 5 2.74 -3.63 13.15
C VAL A 5 2.11 -4.95 13.58
N SER A 6 0.83 -4.89 13.95
CA SER A 6 0.09 -6.06 14.46
C SER A 6 -0.29 -7.05 13.37
N THR A 7 -0.66 -6.56 12.17
CA THR A 7 -1.07 -7.39 11.04
C THR A 7 -0.75 -6.73 9.71
N ARG A 8 -0.52 -7.54 8.67
CA ARG A 8 -0.30 -7.10 7.29
C ARG A 8 -1.18 -7.91 6.35
N ILE A 9 -1.98 -7.21 5.56
CA ILE A 9 -2.93 -7.82 4.62
C ILE A 9 -2.74 -7.15 3.25
N GLY A 10 -2.42 -7.95 2.24
CA GLY A 10 -2.26 -7.51 0.86
C GLY A 10 -3.37 -8.02 -0.04
N PHE A 11 -3.83 -7.19 -0.97
CA PHE A 11 -4.87 -7.53 -1.93
C PHE A 11 -4.33 -7.41 -3.35
N ASP A 12 -4.55 -8.43 -4.16
CA ASP A 12 -4.34 -8.39 -5.60
C ASP A 12 -5.44 -9.21 -6.28
N LEU A 13 -5.74 -8.94 -7.55
CA LEU A 13 -6.66 -9.77 -8.31
C LEU A 13 -6.11 -11.19 -8.52
N ASN A 14 -4.78 -11.33 -8.59
CA ASN A 14 -4.08 -12.60 -8.72
C ASN A 14 -2.81 -12.52 -7.87
N THR A 15 -2.90 -12.97 -6.62
CA THR A 15 -1.75 -12.95 -5.71
C THR A 15 -0.66 -13.92 -6.16
N ILE A 16 0.58 -13.62 -5.78
CA ILE A 16 1.77 -14.43 -6.06
C ILE A 16 2.36 -14.88 -4.72
N ASP A 17 2.48 -16.18 -4.52
CA ASP A 17 3.09 -16.78 -3.33
C ASP A 17 4.60 -16.94 -3.52
N LEU A 18 5.38 -16.10 -2.85
CA LEU A 18 6.85 -16.17 -2.91
C LEU A 18 7.45 -17.33 -2.11
N ASN A 19 6.63 -18.13 -1.41
CA ASN A 19 7.05 -19.40 -0.84
C ASN A 19 6.98 -20.55 -1.85
N ASP A 20 6.24 -20.37 -2.95
CA ASP A 20 6.30 -21.26 -4.12
C ASP A 20 7.49 -20.86 -4.99
N GLU A 21 8.42 -21.80 -5.20
CA GLU A 21 9.66 -21.52 -5.94
C GLU A 21 9.42 -21.30 -7.44
N GLU A 22 8.35 -21.88 -8.02
CA GLU A 22 7.98 -21.66 -9.43
C GLU A 22 7.39 -20.25 -9.60
N GLU A 23 6.46 -19.85 -8.73
CA GLU A 23 5.89 -18.50 -8.76
C GLU A 23 6.94 -17.42 -8.46
N LYS A 24 7.82 -17.66 -7.48
CA LYS A 24 8.96 -16.78 -7.20
C LYS A 24 9.86 -16.65 -8.43
N LEU A 25 10.21 -17.75 -9.09
CA LEU A 25 11.06 -17.73 -10.28
C LEU A 25 10.38 -17.00 -11.44
N TRP A 26 9.08 -17.22 -11.63
CA TRP A 26 8.27 -16.51 -12.62
C TRP A 26 8.32 -15.01 -12.39
N LEU A 27 8.01 -14.54 -11.16
CA LEU A 27 8.01 -13.11 -10.86
C LEU A 27 9.42 -12.49 -11.01
N LYS A 28 10.46 -13.22 -10.58
CA LYS A 28 11.87 -12.83 -10.77
C LYS A 28 12.22 -12.66 -12.24
N SER A 29 11.70 -13.51 -13.12
CA SER A 29 11.97 -13.48 -14.56
C SER A 29 11.43 -12.22 -15.27
N LEU A 30 10.50 -11.50 -14.63
CA LEU A 30 9.97 -10.23 -15.14
C LEU A 30 10.93 -9.05 -14.94
N ILE A 31 12.06 -9.26 -14.25
CA ILE A 31 13.11 -8.26 -14.07
C ILE A 31 14.19 -8.49 -15.12
N TRP A 32 14.42 -7.50 -15.99
CA TRP A 32 15.46 -7.63 -17.01
C TRP A 32 16.87 -7.79 -16.40
N PRO A 33 17.75 -8.59 -17.00
CA PRO A 33 19.08 -8.88 -16.45
C PRO A 33 19.96 -7.65 -16.15
N GLU A 34 19.75 -6.55 -16.89
CA GLU A 34 20.49 -5.30 -16.73
C GLU A 34 20.08 -4.53 -15.47
N HIS A 35 18.87 -4.77 -14.93
CA HIS A 35 18.35 -4.11 -13.74
C HIS A 35 18.83 -4.78 -12.45
N ARG A 36 20.15 -4.84 -12.26
CA ARG A 36 20.79 -5.50 -11.11
C ARG A 36 20.31 -5.00 -9.76
N GLU A 37 20.10 -3.69 -9.60
CA GLU A 37 19.59 -3.09 -8.36
C GLU A 37 18.15 -3.54 -8.06
N ARG A 38 17.28 -3.62 -9.08
CA ARG A 38 15.91 -4.11 -8.90
C ARG A 38 15.88 -5.59 -8.55
N LEU A 39 16.77 -6.38 -9.17
CA LEU A 39 16.92 -7.79 -8.84
C LEU A 39 17.38 -7.99 -7.40
N PHE A 40 18.35 -7.19 -6.94
CA PHE A 40 18.80 -7.21 -5.55
C PHE A 40 17.65 -6.86 -4.59
N MET A 41 16.94 -5.75 -4.82
CA MET A 41 15.79 -5.36 -4.00
C MET A 41 14.69 -6.43 -3.98
N PHE A 42 14.44 -7.11 -5.12
CA PHE A 42 13.48 -8.20 -5.18
C PHE A 42 13.89 -9.39 -4.30
N GLU A 43 15.14 -9.83 -4.34
CA GLU A 43 15.59 -10.96 -3.52
C GLU A 43 15.51 -10.64 -2.02
N GLU A 44 15.89 -9.42 -1.62
CA GLU A 44 15.73 -8.94 -0.24
C GLU A 44 14.24 -8.91 0.16
N ALA A 45 13.38 -8.35 -0.71
CA ALA A 45 11.94 -8.27 -0.45
C ALA A 45 11.28 -9.65 -0.35
N ALA A 46 11.65 -10.58 -1.24
CA ALA A 46 11.17 -11.96 -1.21
C ALA A 46 11.64 -12.70 0.05
N GLY A 47 12.82 -12.34 0.59
CA GLY A 47 13.31 -12.83 1.88
C GLY A 47 12.38 -12.47 3.04
N TYR A 48 11.88 -11.22 3.10
CA TYR A 48 11.00 -10.78 4.18
C TYR A 48 9.68 -11.55 4.25
N MET A 49 9.15 -12.04 3.13
CA MET A 49 7.92 -12.84 3.12
C MET A 49 8.06 -14.16 3.90
N LYS A 50 9.28 -14.70 4.02
CA LYS A 50 9.56 -15.89 4.83
C LYS A 50 9.69 -15.56 6.33
N GLU A 51 10.16 -14.36 6.66
CA GLU A 51 10.42 -13.94 8.06
C GLU A 51 9.21 -13.29 8.73
N ASP A 52 8.43 -12.51 7.99
CA ASP A 52 7.26 -11.77 8.50
C ASP A 52 6.10 -11.93 7.50
N PRO A 53 5.36 -13.05 7.58
CA PRO A 53 4.40 -13.43 6.56
C PRO A 53 3.28 -12.39 6.43
N VAL A 54 3.03 -11.96 5.20
CA VAL A 54 1.90 -11.11 4.83
C VAL A 54 0.73 -11.99 4.40
N ARG A 55 -0.47 -11.74 4.93
CA ARG A 55 -1.68 -12.40 4.47
C ARG A 55 -2.07 -11.84 3.10
N LEU A 56 -1.86 -12.60 2.04
CA LEU A 56 -2.30 -12.23 0.69
C LEU A 56 -3.72 -12.76 0.42
N VAL A 57 -4.53 -11.94 -0.23
CA VAL A 57 -5.94 -12.22 -0.50
C VAL A 57 -6.25 -11.91 -1.95
N ASP A 58 -6.73 -12.91 -2.69
CA ASP A 58 -7.23 -12.72 -4.04
C ASP A 58 -8.54 -11.93 -4.05
N GLY A 59 -8.57 -10.86 -4.83
CA GLY A 59 -9.76 -10.09 -5.13
C GLY A 59 -9.53 -8.59 -5.29
N ASP A 60 -10.62 -7.89 -5.63
CA ASP A 60 -10.62 -6.44 -5.75
C ASP A 60 -10.45 -5.79 -4.38
N GLY A 61 -9.26 -5.26 -4.11
CA GLY A 61 -8.91 -4.68 -2.81
C GLY A 61 -9.87 -3.59 -2.33
N ILE A 62 -10.43 -2.78 -3.25
CA ILE A 62 -11.43 -1.75 -2.91
C ILE A 62 -12.71 -2.39 -2.36
N SER A 63 -13.21 -3.45 -3.02
CA SER A 63 -14.43 -4.15 -2.60
C SER A 63 -14.24 -4.96 -1.30
N LEU A 64 -13.00 -5.39 -1.02
CA LEU A 64 -12.67 -6.16 0.18
C LEU A 64 -12.31 -5.30 1.40
N LEU A 65 -11.92 -4.04 1.17
CA LEU A 65 -11.33 -3.17 2.19
C LEU A 65 -12.16 -3.07 3.48
N SER A 66 -13.44 -2.72 3.40
CA SER A 66 -14.30 -2.54 4.58
C SER A 66 -14.37 -3.81 5.44
N LYS A 67 -14.53 -4.97 4.80
CA LYS A 67 -14.61 -6.26 5.49
C LYS A 67 -13.34 -6.52 6.31
N TYR A 68 -12.17 -6.31 5.71
CA TYR A 68 -10.90 -6.61 6.36
C TYR A 68 -10.52 -5.59 7.43
N VAL A 69 -10.94 -4.34 7.28
CA VAL A 69 -10.81 -3.33 8.33
C VAL A 69 -11.61 -3.70 9.58
N GLU A 70 -12.79 -4.31 9.42
CA GLU A 70 -13.58 -4.83 10.55
C GLU A 70 -12.93 -6.03 11.26
N GLU A 71 -12.05 -6.78 10.59
CA GLU A 71 -11.26 -7.87 11.21
C GLU A 71 -10.11 -7.33 12.09
N VAL A 72 -9.72 -6.05 11.95
CA VAL A 72 -8.60 -5.45 12.69
C VAL A 72 -9.08 -4.96 14.07
N PRO A 73 -8.41 -5.35 15.18
CA PRO A 73 -8.74 -4.88 16.54
C PRO A 73 -8.86 -3.36 16.64
N GLU A 74 -9.85 -2.86 17.38
CA GLU A 74 -10.18 -1.42 17.49
C GLU A 74 -9.05 -0.56 18.08
N ASP A 75 -8.18 -1.17 18.90
CA ASP A 75 -7.01 -0.52 19.51
C ASP A 75 -5.82 -0.33 18.55
N ASN A 76 -5.89 -0.89 17.34
CA ASN A 76 -4.92 -0.65 16.28
C ASN A 76 -5.35 0.50 15.37
N VAL A 77 -4.41 1.20 14.76
CA VAL A 77 -4.72 2.18 13.72
C VAL A 77 -4.75 1.49 12.36
N ILE A 78 -5.67 1.89 11.47
CA ILE A 78 -5.69 1.38 10.10
C ILE A 78 -4.71 2.17 9.23
N CYS A 79 -3.82 1.47 8.53
CA CYS A 79 -2.94 2.07 7.53
C CYS A 79 -3.21 1.43 6.17
N ILE A 80 -3.77 2.20 5.25
CA ILE A 80 -4.00 1.82 3.85
C ILE A 80 -2.86 2.38 3.03
N PHE A 81 -2.09 1.50 2.40
CA PHE A 81 -0.93 1.89 1.60
C PHE A 81 -1.07 1.36 0.18
N HIS A 82 -0.94 2.23 -0.82
CA HIS A 82 -0.75 1.79 -2.20
C HIS A 82 -0.04 2.84 -3.06
N THR A 83 0.92 2.42 -3.87
CA THR A 83 1.58 3.30 -4.83
C THR A 83 1.52 2.71 -6.23
N HIS A 84 1.34 3.56 -7.24
CA HIS A 84 1.25 3.29 -8.67
C HIS A 84 0.09 2.40 -9.14
N VAL A 85 -0.52 1.60 -8.25
CA VAL A 85 -1.65 0.73 -8.60
C VAL A 85 -2.89 1.51 -9.06
N ALA A 86 -3.12 2.72 -8.51
CA ALA A 86 -4.27 3.53 -8.86
C ALA A 86 -4.29 3.95 -10.34
N ASN A 87 -3.13 4.03 -11.02
CA ASN A 87 -3.07 4.29 -12.46
C ASN A 87 -3.75 3.22 -13.32
N GLN A 88 -3.91 2.01 -12.78
CA GLN A 88 -4.54 0.88 -13.48
C GLN A 88 -6.07 0.86 -13.28
N MET A 89 -6.61 1.79 -12.48
CA MET A 89 -8.01 1.83 -12.11
C MET A 89 -8.74 2.95 -12.84
N PRO A 90 -10.00 2.73 -13.28
CA PRO A 90 -10.82 3.81 -13.81
C PRO A 90 -11.20 4.79 -12.70
N LYS A 91 -11.47 6.05 -13.06
CA LYS A 91 -11.85 7.11 -12.09
C LYS A 91 -12.94 6.68 -11.09
N LYS A 92 -13.95 5.94 -11.54
CA LYS A 92 -15.03 5.44 -10.66
C LYS A 92 -14.50 4.61 -9.48
N LYS A 93 -13.43 3.84 -9.69
CA LYS A 93 -12.78 3.04 -8.64
C LYS A 93 -11.97 3.92 -7.68
N HIS A 94 -11.38 5.01 -8.16
CA HIS A 94 -10.76 6.01 -7.28
C HIS A 94 -11.79 6.63 -6.34
N ASP A 95 -12.92 7.08 -6.91
CA ASP A 95 -14.01 7.70 -6.14
C ASP A 95 -14.57 6.70 -5.11
N GLN A 96 -14.74 5.43 -5.50
CA GLN A 96 -15.17 4.36 -4.59
C GLN A 96 -14.16 4.13 -3.45
N LEU A 97 -12.86 4.10 -3.74
CA LEU A 97 -11.82 3.92 -2.74
C LEU A 97 -11.83 5.08 -1.72
N LEU A 98 -11.81 6.33 -2.20
CA LEU A 98 -11.84 7.50 -1.32
C LEU A 98 -13.09 7.52 -0.44
N GLN A 99 -14.27 7.21 -1.01
CA GLN A 99 -15.51 7.10 -0.24
C GLN A 99 -15.43 6.01 0.83
N THR A 100 -14.79 4.87 0.52
CA THR A 100 -14.63 3.77 1.47
C THR A 100 -13.71 4.17 2.61
N VAL A 101 -12.61 4.87 2.33
CA VAL A 101 -11.68 5.41 3.34
C VAL A 101 -12.39 6.42 4.24
N GLU A 102 -13.18 7.33 3.68
CA GLU A 102 -13.99 8.29 4.44
C GLU A 102 -14.95 7.58 5.41
N THR A 103 -15.72 6.59 4.94
CA THR A 103 -16.63 5.81 5.79
C THR A 103 -15.92 5.03 6.90
N ILE A 104 -14.67 4.62 6.67
CA ILE A 104 -13.83 4.02 7.73
C ILE A 104 -13.43 5.11 8.75
N GLY A 105 -13.00 6.27 8.26
CA GLY A 105 -12.60 7.42 9.06
C GLY A 105 -13.68 7.97 9.98
N GLU A 106 -14.96 7.86 9.59
CA GLU A 106 -16.10 8.18 10.46
C GLU A 106 -16.20 7.29 11.71
N LYS A 107 -15.59 6.09 11.68
CA LYS A 107 -15.71 5.08 12.74
C LYS A 107 -14.44 4.94 13.58
N ARG A 108 -13.26 5.16 12.98
CA ARG A 108 -11.96 4.98 13.63
C ARG A 108 -10.84 5.67 12.86
N ASP A 109 -9.72 5.86 13.53
CA ASP A 109 -8.52 6.44 12.94
C ASP A 109 -8.01 5.60 11.76
N VAL A 110 -7.77 6.28 10.63
CA VAL A 110 -7.26 5.67 9.40
C VAL A 110 -6.29 6.61 8.70
N PHE A 111 -5.19 6.05 8.22
CA PHE A 111 -4.18 6.74 7.43
C PHE A 111 -4.14 6.11 6.03
N HIS A 112 -4.21 6.93 5.01
CA HIS A 112 -4.20 6.54 3.61
C HIS A 112 -2.96 7.16 2.92
N ILE A 113 -1.97 6.32 2.65
CA ILE A 113 -0.73 6.69 1.97
C ILE A 113 -0.82 6.24 0.53
N TYR A 114 -0.82 7.20 -0.40
CA TYR A 114 -1.04 6.87 -1.79
C TYR A 114 -0.49 7.87 -2.80
N ASN A 115 -0.42 7.46 -4.06
CA ASN A 115 -0.26 8.35 -5.21
C ASN A 115 -1.21 7.95 -6.34
N ASN A 116 -1.22 8.72 -7.43
CA ASN A 116 -1.88 8.35 -8.68
C ASN A 116 -3.42 8.26 -8.62
N ILE A 117 -4.06 8.97 -7.68
CA ILE A 117 -5.50 9.24 -7.68
C ILE A 117 -5.78 10.61 -8.30
N GLN A 118 -5.44 11.70 -7.59
CA GLN A 118 -5.61 13.07 -8.09
C GLN A 118 -4.45 13.55 -8.96
N ASP A 119 -3.22 13.15 -8.63
CA ASP A 119 -1.99 13.54 -9.29
C ASP A 119 -0.90 12.47 -9.06
N LYS A 120 0.34 12.78 -9.44
CA LYS A 120 1.49 11.85 -9.34
C LYS A 120 2.25 11.92 -8.01
N TYR A 121 1.92 12.84 -7.11
CA TYR A 121 2.62 13.02 -5.86
C TYR A 121 2.20 11.97 -4.83
N LEU A 122 3.04 11.78 -3.81
CA LEU A 122 2.71 10.99 -2.65
C LEU A 122 1.88 11.85 -1.70
N HIS A 123 0.74 11.30 -1.28
CA HIS A 123 -0.18 11.90 -0.33
C HIS A 123 -0.28 11.03 0.92
N LEU A 124 -0.53 11.71 2.05
CA LEU A 124 -0.87 11.12 3.33
C LEU A 124 -2.13 11.84 3.81
N ASP A 125 -3.26 11.23 3.50
CA ASP A 125 -4.55 11.69 3.97
C ASP A 125 -4.93 10.82 5.17
N TYR A 126 -5.55 11.41 6.18
CA TYR A 126 -5.90 10.66 7.38
C TYR A 126 -7.12 11.24 8.09
N TYR A 127 -7.77 10.39 8.85
CA TYR A 127 -8.89 10.73 9.69
C TYR A 127 -8.50 10.46 11.14
N LEU A 128 -8.69 11.45 12.00
CA LEU A 128 -8.54 11.33 13.46
C LEU A 128 -9.83 11.81 14.11
N ASP A 129 -10.45 10.99 14.96
CA ASP A 129 -11.74 11.30 15.58
C ASP A 129 -12.81 11.78 14.56
N GLY A 130 -12.81 11.18 13.35
CA GLY A 130 -13.72 11.55 12.26
C GLY A 130 -13.36 12.85 11.51
N VAL A 131 -12.26 13.52 11.84
CA VAL A 131 -11.80 14.74 11.16
C VAL A 131 -10.80 14.41 10.07
N GLU A 132 -11.07 14.85 8.84
CA GLU A 132 -10.20 14.63 7.69
C GLU A 132 -9.03 15.64 7.62
N TYR A 133 -7.85 15.14 7.30
CA TYR A 133 -6.65 15.89 7.00
C TYR A 133 -6.07 15.39 5.67
N ARG A 134 -5.73 16.30 4.76
CA ARG A 134 -5.15 15.96 3.44
C ARG A 134 -3.79 16.58 3.26
N ASN A 135 -2.79 15.79 2.86
CA ASN A 135 -1.41 16.26 2.78
C ASN A 135 -0.69 15.68 1.56
N THR A 136 -0.19 16.56 0.69
CA THR A 136 0.82 16.18 -0.30
C THR A 136 2.20 16.19 0.35
N ILE A 137 2.81 15.01 0.52
CA ILE A 137 3.99 14.85 1.37
C ILE A 137 5.30 14.72 0.60
N ALA A 138 5.29 14.23 -0.65
CA ALA A 138 6.52 14.10 -1.43
C ALA A 138 6.29 14.06 -2.94
N LYS A 139 7.31 14.47 -3.71
CA LYS A 139 7.48 14.02 -5.10
C LYS A 139 8.26 12.71 -5.10
N THR A 140 7.90 11.78 -5.98
CA THR A 140 8.56 10.47 -6.04
C THR A 140 8.99 10.13 -7.44
N ASP A 141 10.11 9.40 -7.55
CA ASP A 141 10.42 8.65 -8.75
C ASP A 141 9.41 7.52 -8.96
N GLY A 142 8.99 7.25 -10.20
CA GLY A 142 8.04 6.18 -10.51
C GLY A 142 8.54 4.77 -10.21
N HIS A 143 9.84 4.62 -9.93
CA HIS A 143 10.46 3.36 -9.50
C HIS A 143 11.05 3.45 -8.10
N GLY A 144 10.70 4.47 -7.30
CA GLY A 144 11.11 4.60 -5.91
C GLY A 144 12.61 4.90 -5.70
N ARG A 145 13.32 5.37 -6.73
CA ARG A 145 14.77 5.66 -6.65
C ARG A 145 15.10 6.88 -5.80
N TRP A 146 14.18 7.83 -5.72
CA TRP A 146 14.34 9.06 -4.96
C TRP A 146 12.98 9.62 -4.54
N PHE A 147 13.02 10.46 -3.51
CA PHE A 147 11.88 11.21 -3.00
C PHE A 147 12.34 12.64 -2.69
N GLU A 148 11.50 13.63 -2.98
CA GLU A 148 11.67 15.02 -2.55
C GLU A 148 10.54 15.34 -1.60
N TRP A 149 10.84 15.47 -0.30
CA TRP A 149 9.87 15.80 0.73
C TRP A 149 9.32 17.22 0.51
N LEU A 150 8.00 17.34 0.58
CA LEU A 150 7.26 18.61 0.45
C LEU A 150 6.74 19.13 1.80
N LEU A 151 6.86 18.32 2.84
CA LEU A 151 6.58 18.74 4.21
C LEU A 151 7.51 19.91 4.55
N LYS A 152 6.92 21.03 4.99
CA LYS A 152 7.72 22.10 5.58
C LYS A 152 8.37 21.54 6.83
N ASN A 153 9.70 21.68 6.95
CA ASN A 153 10.35 21.55 8.25
C ASN A 153 9.74 22.63 9.16
N GLU A 154 8.76 22.26 9.97
CA GLU A 154 8.53 22.98 11.21
C GLU A 154 9.74 22.66 12.10
N MET A 155 10.69 23.59 12.13
CA MET A 155 11.74 23.65 13.16
C MET A 155 11.12 24.03 14.49
#